data_AF-A0A822DDG1-F1
#
_entry.id   AF-A0A822DDG1-F1
#
_cell.length_a   1.000
_cell.length_b   1.000
_cell.length_c   1.000
_cell.angle_alpha   90.00
_cell.angle_beta   90.00
_cell.angle_gamma   90.00
#
_symmetry.space_group_name_H-M   'P 1'
#
loop_
_entity.id
_entity.type
_entity.pdbx_description
1 polymer ?
#
loop_
_entity_poly.entity_id
_entity_poly.type
_entity_poly.pdbx_seq_one_letter_code
_entity_poly.pdbx_strand_id
1 'polypeptide(L)'
;LATLNVYLFLNASSGECNIDDLRSILKPFDLCLLAGQEVFTNERLDELTKSSSFLYSIYDADRQHSFDNAIASRYPLESCKNQSASFLSDGVTRSILKCHLHDDHPCIENHLFTVIHLDHLNDSNRLKQSKAFTREKDFIDILLGDINALTRDDYSDDYYKKNIV
;
A
#
# COMPACT_ATOMS: atom_id res chain seq x y z
N LEU A 1 -13.39 4.16 -0.69
CA LEU A 1 -11.99 3.79 -0.38
C LEU A 1 -11.60 2.66 -1.31
N ALA A 2 -10.36 2.61 -1.78
CA ALA A 2 -9.82 1.48 -2.54
C ALA A 2 -8.37 1.23 -2.15
N THR A 3 -7.88 0.01 -2.36
CA THR A 3 -6.46 -0.33 -2.25
C THR A 3 -5.99 -1.03 -3.51
N LEU A 4 -4.76 -0.76 -3.93
CA LEU A 4 -4.12 -1.35 -5.11
C LEU A 4 -2.64 -1.61 -4.85
N ASN A 5 -2.21 -2.82 -5.16
CA ASN A 5 -0.81 -3.07 -5.46
C ASN A 5 -0.56 -2.69 -6.93
N VAL A 6 0.30 -1.69 -7.15
CA VAL A 6 0.50 -1.12 -8.49
C VAL A 6 1.69 -1.72 -9.22
N TYR A 7 2.47 -2.60 -8.58
CA TYR A 7 3.67 -3.23 -9.13
C TYR A 7 4.57 -2.22 -9.88
N LEU A 8 4.98 -1.15 -9.19
CA LEU A 8 5.81 -0.06 -9.75
C LEU A 8 5.18 0.71 -10.91
N PHE A 9 3.86 0.57 -11.07
CA PHE A 9 3.11 1.07 -12.22
C PHE A 9 3.52 0.41 -13.54
N LEU A 10 3.92 -0.86 -13.47
CA LEU A 10 4.29 -1.68 -14.62
C LEU A 10 3.35 -2.87 -14.77
N ASN A 11 3.11 -3.29 -16.01
CA ASN A 11 2.50 -4.57 -16.30
C ASN A 11 3.53 -5.68 -16.03
N ALA A 12 3.21 -6.64 -15.15
CA ALA A 12 4.14 -7.70 -14.77
C ALA A 12 4.59 -8.61 -15.94
N SER A 13 3.79 -8.70 -17.01
CA SER A 13 4.11 -9.54 -18.18
C SER A 13 4.86 -8.77 -19.28
N SER A 14 4.46 -7.54 -19.60
CA SER A 14 5.07 -6.76 -20.68
C SER A 14 6.15 -5.78 -20.21
N GLY A 15 6.17 -5.42 -18.92
CA GLY A 15 7.04 -4.38 -18.37
C GLY A 15 6.64 -2.95 -18.80
N GLU A 16 5.51 -2.79 -19.49
CA GLU A 16 5.02 -1.48 -19.94
C GLU A 16 4.33 -0.73 -18.81
N CYS A 17 4.32 0.61 -18.89
CA CYS A 17 3.60 1.46 -17.94
C CYS A 17 2.10 1.14 -17.97
N ASN A 18 1.49 0.90 -16.80
CA ASN A 18 0.09 0.49 -16.67
C ASN A 18 -0.84 1.62 -16.16
N ILE A 19 -0.34 2.85 -16.02
CA ILE A 19 -1.06 3.95 -15.37
C ILE A 19 -2.41 4.24 -16.04
N ASP A 20 -2.47 4.25 -17.36
CA ASP A 20 -3.70 4.57 -18.09
C ASP A 20 -4.77 3.49 -17.86
N ASP A 21 -4.36 2.23 -17.78
CA ASP A 21 -5.25 1.11 -17.45
C ASP A 21 -5.77 1.23 -16.02
N LEU A 22 -4.89 1.48 -15.05
CA LEU A 22 -5.26 1.71 -13.66
C LEU A 22 -6.23 2.89 -13.53
N ARG A 23 -5.97 3.99 -14.24
CA ARG A 23 -6.86 5.16 -14.25
C ARG A 23 -8.21 4.83 -14.86
N SER A 24 -8.25 4.05 -15.94
CA SER A 24 -9.49 3.58 -16.57
C SER A 24 -10.33 2.74 -15.61
N ILE A 25 -9.68 1.83 -14.86
CA ILE A 25 -10.32 1.00 -13.82
C ILE A 25 -10.87 1.87 -12.69
N LEU A 26 -10.13 2.90 -12.25
CA LEU A 26 -10.54 3.75 -11.13
C LEU A 26 -11.60 4.79 -11.50
N LYS A 27 -11.64 5.24 -12.76
CA LYS A 27 -12.53 6.30 -13.27
C LYS A 27 -14.03 6.16 -12.91
N PRO A 28 -14.68 4.98 -12.98
CA PRO A 28 -16.10 4.86 -12.66
C PRO A 28 -16.41 4.98 -11.15
N PHE A 29 -15.39 4.98 -10.28
CA PHE A 29 -15.57 5.00 -8.84
C PHE A 29 -15.36 6.40 -8.26
N ASP A 30 -16.31 6.89 -7.47
CA ASP A 30 -16.19 8.14 -6.72
C ASP A 30 -15.35 7.93 -5.44
N LEU A 31 -14.06 7.71 -5.62
CA LEU A 31 -13.15 7.38 -4.53
C LEU A 31 -12.73 8.63 -3.76
N CYS A 32 -12.87 8.59 -2.44
CA CYS A 32 -12.36 9.61 -1.53
C CYS A 32 -10.91 9.36 -1.07
N LEU A 33 -10.46 8.10 -1.10
CA LEU A 33 -9.08 7.72 -0.77
C LEU A 33 -8.67 6.45 -1.52
N LEU A 34 -7.41 6.43 -1.94
CA LEU A 34 -6.71 5.33 -2.60
C LEU A 34 -5.45 4.99 -1.81
N ALA A 35 -5.33 3.73 -1.42
CA ALA A 35 -4.13 3.17 -0.82
C ALA A 35 -3.30 2.43 -1.88
N GLY A 36 -2.01 2.72 -1.98
CA GLY A 36 -1.08 2.11 -2.91
C GLY A 36 -0.06 1.23 -2.22
N GLN A 37 0.26 0.07 -2.79
CA GLN A 37 1.40 -0.78 -2.42
C GLN A 37 2.33 -0.92 -3.63
N GLU A 38 3.63 -1.11 -3.36
CA GLU A 38 4.68 -1.17 -4.40
C GLU A 38 4.70 0.09 -5.28
N VAL A 39 4.50 1.24 -4.65
CA VAL A 39 4.67 2.53 -5.31
C VAL A 39 6.18 2.79 -5.42
N PHE A 40 6.63 3.16 -6.62
CA PHE A 40 8.06 3.36 -6.90
C PHE A 40 8.48 4.83 -6.77
N THR A 41 7.65 5.78 -7.22
CA THR A 41 7.92 7.22 -7.09
C THR A 41 6.64 8.03 -6.87
N ASN A 42 6.81 9.22 -6.27
CA ASN A 42 5.76 10.23 -6.19
C ASN A 42 5.24 10.64 -7.57
N GLU A 43 6.13 10.81 -8.56
CA GLU A 43 5.76 11.29 -9.89
C GLU A 43 4.75 10.37 -10.59
N ARG A 44 4.90 9.05 -10.40
CA ARG A 44 3.97 8.06 -10.96
C ARG A 44 2.64 8.01 -10.21
N LEU A 45 2.66 8.19 -8.90
CA LEU A 45 1.44 8.34 -8.10
C LEU A 45 0.68 9.61 -8.51
N ASP A 46 1.38 10.72 -8.68
CA ASP A 46 0.81 11.99 -9.15
C ASP A 46 0.26 11.84 -10.58
N GLU A 47 0.95 11.11 -11.45
CA GLU A 47 0.47 10.80 -12.79
C GLU A 47 -0.82 9.95 -12.76
N LEU A 48 -0.89 8.91 -11.94
CA LEU A 48 -2.10 8.10 -11.77
C LEU A 48 -3.28 8.95 -11.29
N THR A 49 -3.04 9.77 -10.28
CA THR A 49 -4.05 10.60 -9.63
C THR A 49 -4.36 11.89 -10.39
N LYS A 50 -3.61 12.18 -11.46
CA LYS A 50 -3.86 13.32 -12.35
C LYS A 50 -5.28 13.25 -12.89
N SER A 51 -6.01 14.36 -12.73
CA SER A 51 -7.41 14.51 -13.16
C SER A 51 -8.42 13.62 -12.40
N SER A 52 -8.03 13.06 -11.25
CA SER A 52 -8.93 12.44 -10.29
C SER A 52 -9.45 13.47 -9.27
N SER A 53 -10.32 13.03 -8.36
CA SER A 53 -10.75 13.83 -7.20
C SER A 53 -9.74 13.84 -6.04
N PHE A 54 -8.59 13.18 -6.18
CA PHE A 54 -7.56 13.18 -5.15
C PHE A 54 -6.76 14.49 -5.23
N LEU A 55 -6.70 15.20 -4.12
CA LEU A 55 -6.07 16.53 -4.02
C LEU A 55 -4.77 16.49 -3.22
N TYR A 56 -4.57 15.44 -2.43
CA TYR A 56 -3.44 15.28 -1.53
C TYR A 56 -2.87 13.88 -1.70
N SER A 57 -1.56 13.76 -1.80
CA SER A 57 -0.86 12.49 -1.90
C SER A 57 0.32 12.47 -0.94
N ILE A 58 0.61 11.30 -0.41
CA ILE A 58 1.85 11.00 0.29
C ILE A 58 2.33 9.62 -0.13
N TYR A 59 3.62 9.56 -0.39
CA TYR A 59 4.37 8.35 -0.65
C TYR A 59 5.54 8.35 0.31
N ASP A 60 5.78 7.21 0.93
CA ASP A 60 6.86 7.09 1.87
C ASP A 60 8.03 6.34 1.27
N ALA A 61 8.95 7.03 0.59
CA ALA A 61 10.24 6.44 0.24
C ALA A 61 11.15 6.41 1.49
N ASP A 62 11.26 5.27 2.15
CA ASP A 62 12.43 5.04 2.99
C ASP A 62 13.61 4.84 2.04
N ARG A 63 14.54 5.81 1.99
CA ARG A 63 15.58 5.97 0.93
C ARG A 63 16.54 4.76 0.75
N GLN A 64 16.34 3.68 1.50
CA GLN A 64 17.12 2.45 1.43
C GLN A 64 16.34 1.24 0.87
N HIS A 65 15.02 1.33 0.70
CA HIS A 65 14.17 0.23 0.24
C HIS A 65 13.32 0.64 -0.97
N SER A 66 13.06 -0.32 -1.85
CA SER A 66 12.63 -0.06 -3.23
C SER A 66 11.11 -0.03 -3.45
N PHE A 67 10.31 -0.40 -2.46
CA PHE A 67 8.86 -0.62 -2.61
C PHE A 67 8.10 -0.15 -1.37
N ASP A 68 7.25 0.86 -1.53
CA ASP A 68 6.60 1.50 -0.39
C ASP A 68 5.10 1.72 -0.55
N ASN A 69 4.48 2.06 0.56
CA ASN A 69 3.07 2.38 0.66
C ASN A 69 2.81 3.85 0.30
N ALA A 70 1.62 4.11 -0.22
CA ALA A 70 1.16 5.46 -0.48
C ALA A 70 -0.32 5.64 -0.13
N ILE A 71 -0.70 6.89 0.10
CA ILE A 71 -2.09 7.33 0.21
C ILE A 71 -2.29 8.50 -0.76
N ALA A 72 -3.34 8.42 -1.59
CA ALA A 72 -3.90 9.57 -2.28
C ALA A 72 -5.33 9.82 -1.75
N SER A 73 -5.63 11.06 -1.41
CA SER A 73 -6.81 11.47 -0.65
C SER A 73 -7.46 12.70 -1.28
N ARG A 74 -8.78 12.76 -1.23
CA ARG A 74 -9.56 13.98 -1.50
C ARG A 74 -9.41 15.01 -0.37
N TYR A 75 -9.19 14.52 0.85
CA TYR A 75 -9.09 15.32 2.07
C TYR A 75 -7.63 15.61 2.44
N PRO A 76 -7.34 16.78 3.04
CA PRO A 76 -6.00 17.12 3.49
C PRO A 76 -5.40 16.07 4.43
N LEU A 77 -4.10 15.84 4.32
CA LEU A 77 -3.33 14.98 5.21
C LEU A 77 -2.90 15.80 6.43
N GLU A 78 -3.36 15.43 7.63
CA GLU A 78 -3.04 16.15 8.87
C GLU A 78 -1.71 15.70 9.46
N SER A 79 -1.57 14.39 9.64
CA SER A 79 -0.33 13.79 10.13
C SER A 79 -0.17 12.42 9.50
N CYS A 80 1.06 12.09 9.11
CA CYS A 80 1.40 10.80 8.56
C CYS A 80 2.67 10.29 9.23
N LYS A 81 2.69 8.99 9.49
CA LYS A 81 3.80 8.29 10.13
C LYS A 81 4.01 6.94 9.47
N ASN A 82 5.25 6.69 9.07
CA ASN A 82 5.68 5.40 8.62
C ASN A 82 6.45 4.65 9.70
N GLN A 83 6.37 3.34 9.63
CA GLN A 83 7.17 2.42 10.40
C GLN A 83 7.57 1.25 9.50
N SER A 84 8.88 1.03 9.38
CA SER A 84 9.45 -0.13 8.69
C SER A 84 9.67 -1.29 9.66
N ALA A 85 9.53 -2.53 9.17
CA ALA A 85 9.90 -3.75 9.87
C ALA A 85 10.71 -4.65 8.92
N SER A 86 11.98 -4.85 9.27
CA SER A 86 12.92 -5.70 8.53
C SER A 86 13.22 -6.94 9.35
N PHE A 87 13.13 -8.12 8.72
CA PHE A 87 13.52 -9.38 9.35
C PHE A 87 14.76 -9.93 8.63
N LEU A 88 15.83 -10.14 9.40
CA LEU A 88 17.20 -10.35 8.91
C LEU A 88 17.39 -11.61 8.04
N SER A 89 16.42 -12.52 7.99
CA SER A 89 16.56 -13.80 7.29
C SER A 89 16.50 -13.70 5.76
N ASP A 90 15.91 -12.63 5.23
CA ASP A 90 15.48 -12.57 3.83
C ASP A 90 15.63 -11.18 3.20
N GLY A 91 16.08 -10.17 3.95
CA GLY A 91 16.38 -8.84 3.42
C GLY A 91 15.17 -8.03 2.96
N VAL A 92 13.95 -8.57 3.13
CA VAL A 92 12.70 -7.90 2.77
C VAL A 92 12.31 -6.95 3.90
N THR A 93 12.45 -5.65 3.65
CA THR A 93 11.84 -4.62 4.50
C THR A 93 10.42 -4.37 4.02
N ARG A 94 9.48 -4.39 4.95
CA ARG A 94 8.10 -3.97 4.74
C ARG A 94 7.79 -2.75 5.59
N SER A 95 6.82 -1.96 5.16
CA SER A 95 6.42 -0.73 5.85
C SER A 95 4.92 -0.72 6.14
N ILE A 96 4.52 0.14 7.08
CA ILE A 96 3.14 0.51 7.35
C ILE A 96 3.04 2.03 7.37
N LEU A 97 2.14 2.59 6.56
CA LEU A 97 1.90 4.02 6.49
C LEU A 97 0.59 4.33 7.22
N LYS A 98 0.65 5.15 8.26
CA LYS A 98 -0.48 5.56 9.09
C LYS A 98 -0.73 7.04 8.89
N CYS A 99 -1.94 7.45 8.52
CA CYS A 99 -2.29 8.85 8.31
C CYS A 99 -3.62 9.21 8.96
N HIS A 100 -3.65 10.38 9.59
CA HIS A 100 -4.87 11.11 9.89
C HIS A 100 -5.17 12.10 8.75
N LEU A 101 -6.44 12.21 8.41
CA LEU A 101 -6.95 13.16 7.43
C LEU A 101 -7.70 14.27 8.17
N HIS A 102 -7.70 15.47 7.60
CA HIS A 102 -8.39 16.62 8.18
C HIS A 102 -9.69 16.90 7.44
N ASP A 103 -10.84 16.55 8.03
CA ASP A 103 -12.18 16.91 7.56
C ASP A 103 -13.20 16.70 8.69
N ASP A 104 -14.25 17.52 8.75
CA ASP A 104 -15.30 17.43 9.77
C ASP A 104 -16.32 16.30 9.50
N HIS A 105 -16.18 15.57 8.37
CA HIS A 105 -17.06 14.45 8.07
C HIS A 105 -16.83 13.30 9.07
N PRO A 106 -17.88 12.72 9.70
CA PRO A 106 -17.73 11.72 10.77
C PRO A 106 -16.97 10.45 10.38
N CYS A 107 -16.94 10.09 9.10
CA CYS A 107 -16.16 8.95 8.61
C CYS A 107 -14.67 9.25 8.37
N ILE A 108 -14.26 10.50 8.56
CA ILE A 108 -12.89 10.99 8.36
C ILE A 108 -12.33 11.50 9.69
N GLU A 109 -13.10 12.35 10.36
CA GLU A 109 -12.73 12.97 11.62
C GLU A 109 -12.26 11.93 12.65
N ASN A 110 -11.08 12.15 13.23
CA ASN A 110 -10.49 11.31 14.27
C ASN A 110 -10.22 9.83 13.89
N HIS A 111 -10.35 9.45 12.62
CA HIS A 111 -10.04 8.09 12.17
C HIS A 111 -8.58 7.98 11.72
N LEU A 112 -7.94 6.86 12.06
CA LEU A 112 -6.60 6.49 11.58
C LEU A 112 -6.70 5.60 10.34
N PHE A 113 -6.25 6.11 9.20
CA PHE A 113 -6.17 5.38 7.94
C PHE A 113 -4.79 4.76 7.80
N THR A 114 -4.73 3.46 7.57
CA THR A 114 -3.48 2.71 7.53
C THR A 114 -3.35 1.90 6.26
N VAL A 115 -2.18 1.98 5.62
CA VAL A 115 -1.81 1.16 4.46
C VAL A 115 -0.69 0.21 4.88
N ILE A 116 -0.88 -1.07 4.60
CA ILE A 116 0.07 -2.13 4.94
C ILE A 116 0.45 -2.95 3.70
N HIS A 117 1.68 -3.43 3.68
CA HIS A 117 2.13 -4.43 2.71
C HIS A 117 3.00 -5.45 3.45
N LEU A 118 2.47 -6.64 3.69
CA LEU A 118 3.15 -7.70 4.43
C LEU A 118 3.96 -8.63 3.51
N ASP A 119 4.74 -9.50 4.12
CA ASP A 119 5.51 -10.54 3.43
C ASP A 119 4.60 -11.46 2.60
N HIS A 120 4.94 -11.68 1.34
CA HIS A 120 4.12 -12.51 0.44
C HIS A 120 4.47 -14.00 0.49
N LEU A 121 5.59 -14.39 1.12
CA LEU A 121 6.10 -15.75 1.11
C LEU A 121 6.01 -16.43 2.47
N ASN A 122 6.32 -15.70 3.53
CA ASN A 122 6.61 -16.29 4.83
C ASN A 122 5.61 -15.83 5.89
N ASP A 123 4.68 -16.71 6.24
CA ASP A 123 3.68 -16.54 7.30
C ASP A 123 4.27 -16.11 8.64
N SER A 124 5.44 -16.67 9.02
CA SER A 124 6.10 -16.30 10.27
C SER A 124 6.60 -14.86 10.23
N ASN A 125 7.07 -14.39 9.07
CA ASN A 125 7.46 -13.00 8.88
C ASN A 125 6.25 -12.08 8.86
N ARG A 126 5.14 -12.44 8.19
CA ARG A 126 3.89 -11.68 8.25
C ARG A 126 3.41 -11.47 9.68
N LEU A 127 3.45 -12.51 10.51
CA LEU A 127 3.02 -12.41 11.91
C LEU A 127 3.95 -11.49 12.72
N LYS A 128 5.27 -11.58 12.51
CA LYS A 128 6.23 -10.69 13.17
C LYS A 128 6.07 -9.24 12.72
N GLN A 129 5.86 -8.99 11.42
CA GLN A 129 5.59 -7.67 10.84
C GLN A 129 4.31 -7.08 11.43
N SER A 130 3.22 -7.84 11.43
CA SER A 130 1.94 -7.42 12.00
C SER A 130 2.11 -6.98 13.45
N LYS A 131 2.76 -7.80 14.27
CA LYS A 131 3.05 -7.49 15.68
C LYS A 131 3.97 -6.28 15.86
N ALA A 132 4.95 -6.09 14.96
CA ALA A 132 5.83 -4.93 15.01
C ALA A 132 5.05 -3.64 14.73
N PHE A 133 4.14 -3.67 13.76
CA PHE A 133 3.35 -2.51 13.32
C PHE A 133 2.22 -2.12 14.27
N THR A 134 1.66 -3.08 15.00
CA THR A 134 0.64 -2.86 16.02
C THR A 134 1.28 -2.81 17.40
N ARG A 135 1.58 -1.60 17.90
CA ARG A 135 1.87 -1.42 19.33
C ARG A 135 0.55 -1.57 20.10
N GLU A 136 0.59 -2.05 21.34
CA GLU A 136 -0.59 -2.32 22.19
C GLU A 136 -1.53 -1.11 22.43
N LYS A 137 -1.18 0.10 21.98
CA LYS A 137 -1.95 1.34 22.15
C LYS A 137 -2.37 2.02 20.84
N ASP A 138 -1.93 1.53 19.69
CA ASP A 138 -2.32 2.13 18.40
C ASP A 138 -3.66 1.51 17.97
N PHE A 139 -4.76 2.26 18.09
CA PHE A 139 -6.05 1.86 17.54
C PHE A 139 -6.06 2.23 16.04
N ILE A 140 -6.17 1.22 15.17
CA ILE A 140 -6.29 1.41 13.72
C ILE A 140 -7.76 1.26 13.36
N ASP A 141 -8.38 2.36 12.94
CA ASP A 141 -9.80 2.33 12.55
C ASP A 141 -10.00 1.72 11.17
N ILE A 142 -9.11 2.06 10.23
CA ILE A 142 -9.21 1.63 8.83
C ILE A 142 -7.85 1.08 8.38
N LEU A 143 -7.83 -0.21 8.06
CA LEU A 143 -6.65 -0.91 7.53
C LEU A 143 -6.89 -1.32 6.08
N LEU A 144 -6.00 -0.88 5.19
CA LEU A 144 -6.00 -1.12 3.75
C LEU A 144 -4.67 -1.75 3.33
N GLY A 145 -4.64 -2.44 2.19
CA GLY A 145 -3.42 -2.94 1.58
C GLY A 145 -3.31 -4.46 1.52
N ASP A 146 -2.10 -4.92 1.24
CA ASP A 146 -1.79 -6.33 0.99
C ASP A 146 -1.32 -7.01 2.28
N ILE A 147 -2.25 -7.71 2.92
CA ILE A 147 -1.95 -8.61 4.05
C ILE A 147 -1.19 -9.85 3.56
N ASN A 148 -1.31 -10.18 2.28
CA ASN A 148 -0.67 -11.34 1.66
C ASN A 148 -0.95 -12.64 2.41
N ALA A 149 -2.19 -12.87 2.85
CA ALA A 149 -2.56 -14.05 3.63
C ALA A 149 -2.57 -15.38 2.84
N LEU A 150 -1.91 -15.42 1.68
CA LEU A 150 -1.76 -16.62 0.86
C LEU A 150 -0.61 -17.46 1.36
N THR A 151 -0.79 -18.77 1.27
CA THR A 151 0.17 -19.81 1.62
C THR A 151 0.66 -20.49 0.35
N ARG A 152 1.66 -21.38 0.48
CA ARG A 152 2.15 -22.21 -0.63
C ARG A 152 1.02 -22.94 -1.36
N ASP A 153 0.03 -23.43 -0.62
CA ASP A 153 -1.03 -24.30 -1.14
C ASP A 153 -2.05 -23.54 -2.00
N ASP A 154 -2.05 -22.20 -1.92
CA ASP A 154 -2.88 -21.33 -2.77
C ASP A 154 -2.30 -21.18 -4.19
N TYR A 155 -1.09 -21.69 -4.43
CA TYR A 155 -0.43 -21.65 -5.72
C TYR A 155 -0.28 -23.05 -6.34
N SER A 156 -0.44 -23.12 -7.66
CA SER A 156 0.01 -24.31 -8.40
C SER A 156 1.53 -24.46 -8.29
N ASP A 157 2.01 -25.70 -8.34
CA ASP A 157 3.45 -26.00 -8.30
C ASP A 157 4.24 -25.22 -9.35
N ASP A 158 3.71 -25.13 -10.57
CA ASP A 158 4.36 -24.43 -11.68
C ASP A 158 4.40 -22.92 -11.45
N TYR A 159 3.29 -22.33 -10.98
CA TYR A 159 3.25 -20.90 -10.69
C TYR A 159 4.19 -20.54 -9.53
N TYR A 160 4.19 -21.34 -8.46
CA TYR A 160 5.04 -21.13 -7.30
C TYR A 160 6.52 -21.17 -7.67
N LYS A 161 6.94 -22.19 -8.43
CA LYS A 161 8.33 -22.33 -8.88
C LYS A 161 8.80 -21.23 -9.83
N LYS A 162 7.89 -20.66 -10.63
CA LYS A 162 8.26 -19.69 -11.68
C LYS A 162 8.23 -18.24 -11.19
N ASN A 163 7.33 -17.91 -10.26
CA ASN A 163 7.03 -16.51 -9.95
C ASN A 163 7.16 -16.17 -8.46
N ILE A 164 7.35 -17.15 -7.57
CA ILE A 164 7.29 -16.96 -6.12
C ILE A 164 8.62 -17.31 -5.43
N VAL A 165 9.34 -18.34 -5.90
CA VAL A 165 10.67 -18.76 -5.40
C VAL A 165 11.78 -18.29 -6.32
#